data_AF-A0A7S1R8C6-F1
#
_entry.id   AF-A0A7S1R8C6-F1
#
_cell.length_a   1.000
_cell.length_b   1.000
_cell.length_c   1.000
_cell.angle_alpha   90.00
_cell.angle_beta   90.00
_cell.angle_gamma   90.00
#
_symmetry.space_group_name_H-M   'P 1'
#
loop_
_entity.id
_entity.type
_entity.pdbx_description
1 polymer ?
#
loop_
_entity_poly.entity_id
_entity_poly.type
_entity_poly.pdbx_seq_one_letter_code
_entity_poly.pdbx_strand_id
1 'polypeptide(L)'
;IKGWTEGLQLMAVGEKRRFWIPAALAYGENPASGRPGGMLVFDVELFEIQRGPKPPPVPADVAGPPSDAQVTASGLAFRQLTPGKRGFESRRPQPDTVVTVEYSGWKADGELIISTQMTGKPVKFVVKDVRIKGIGEGVQLMTLGEARRFWIPPDLAYGVDPPGGLPG
;
A
#
# COMPACT_ATOMS: atom_id res chain seq x y z
N ILE A 1 12.25 -19.09 -0.73
CA ILE A 1 13.42 -20.01 -0.62
C ILE A 1 14.28 -19.51 0.53
N LYS A 2 14.42 -20.27 1.62
CA LYS A 2 15.15 -19.84 2.83
C LYS A 2 16.64 -19.63 2.55
N GLY A 3 17.26 -20.55 1.82
CA GLY A 3 18.69 -20.46 1.49
C GLY A 3 19.04 -19.28 0.58
N TRP A 4 18.08 -18.76 -0.19
CA TRP A 4 18.25 -17.53 -0.97
C TRP A 4 18.36 -16.32 -0.04
N THR A 5 17.43 -16.21 0.92
CA THR A 5 17.43 -15.14 1.93
C THR A 5 18.71 -15.15 2.77
N GLU A 6 19.19 -16.32 3.17
CA GLU A 6 20.46 -16.46 3.90
C GLU A 6 21.67 -16.12 3.03
N GLY A 7 21.75 -16.69 1.82
CA GLY A 7 22.88 -16.51 0.92
C GLY A 7 23.11 -15.05 0.54
N LEU A 8 22.04 -14.31 0.20
CA LEU A 8 22.14 -12.89 -0.15
C LEU A 8 22.69 -12.02 1.00
N GLN A 9 22.40 -12.35 2.25
CA GLN A 9 22.90 -11.60 3.41
C GLN A 9 24.41 -11.74 3.63
N LEU A 10 25.04 -12.74 3.00
CA LEU A 10 26.48 -12.99 3.10
C LEU A 10 27.29 -12.33 1.97
N MET A 11 26.64 -11.66 1.02
CA MET A 11 27.30 -11.03 -0.13
C MET A 11 27.69 -9.58 0.16
N ALA A 12 28.74 -9.11 -0.51
CA ALA A 12 29.08 -7.69 -0.59
C ALA A 12 28.61 -7.06 -1.91
N VAL A 13 28.38 -5.75 -1.93
CA VAL A 13 28.10 -5.01 -3.17
C VAL A 13 29.29 -5.16 -4.14
N GLY A 14 28.98 -5.44 -5.41
CA GLY A 14 29.92 -5.76 -6.48
C GLY A 14 30.31 -7.24 -6.56
N GLU A 15 29.87 -8.07 -5.62
CA GLU A 15 30.23 -9.49 -5.60
C GLU A 15 29.40 -10.31 -6.60
N LYS A 16 30.06 -11.27 -7.27
CA LYS A 16 29.42 -12.39 -7.95
C LYS A 16 29.68 -13.70 -7.20
N ARG A 17 28.61 -14.42 -6.84
CA ARG A 17 28.69 -15.67 -6.08
C ARG A 17 27.74 -16.72 -6.63
N ARG A 18 28.16 -17.98 -6.58
CA ARG A 18 27.29 -19.14 -6.83
C ARG A 18 26.78 -19.71 -5.50
N PHE A 19 25.47 -19.92 -5.41
CA PHE A 19 24.84 -20.64 -4.30
C PHE A 19 24.38 -22.01 -4.76
N TRP A 20 24.72 -23.03 -3.98
CA TRP A 20 24.11 -24.36 -4.03
C TRP A 20 23.18 -24.46 -2.83
N ILE A 21 21.87 -24.40 -3.06
CA ILE A 21 20.84 -24.38 -2.01
C ILE A 21 20.22 -25.77 -1.93
N PRO A 22 20.51 -26.56 -0.88
CA PRO A 22 19.91 -27.87 -0.69
C PRO A 22 18.38 -27.80 -0.66
N ALA A 23 17.71 -28.90 -1.02
CA ALA A 23 16.25 -28.95 -1.12
C ALA A 23 15.54 -28.51 0.17
N ALA A 24 16.10 -28.85 1.33
CA ALA A 24 15.61 -28.47 2.66
C ALA A 24 15.56 -26.95 2.90
N LEU A 25 16.35 -26.17 2.15
CA LEU A 25 16.37 -24.70 2.20
C LEU A 25 15.66 -24.07 0.98
N ALA A 26 15.12 -24.89 0.07
CA ALA A 26 14.44 -24.49 -1.15
C ALA A 26 12.95 -24.86 -1.14
N TYR A 27 12.52 -25.75 -2.03
CA TYR A 27 11.13 -26.19 -2.16
C TYR A 27 10.90 -27.63 -1.64
N GLY A 28 11.92 -28.28 -1.09
CA GLY A 28 11.90 -29.69 -0.71
C GLY A 28 12.24 -30.62 -1.88
N GLU A 29 12.38 -31.92 -1.58
CA GLU A 29 12.71 -32.94 -2.59
C GLU A 29 11.55 -33.18 -3.56
N ASN A 30 10.33 -33.21 -3.04
CA ASN A 30 9.10 -33.48 -3.79
C ASN A 30 8.08 -32.35 -3.57
N PRO A 31 8.30 -31.17 -4.16
CA PRO A 31 7.38 -30.05 -4.00
C PRO A 31 6.04 -30.30 -4.70
N ALA A 32 5.00 -29.62 -4.22
CA ALA A 32 3.73 -29.54 -4.95
C ALA A 32 3.93 -29.00 -6.38
N SER A 33 3.05 -29.40 -7.29
CA SER A 33 3.19 -29.28 -8.75
C SER A 33 3.68 -27.91 -9.23
N GLY A 34 4.65 -27.92 -10.15
CA GLY A 34 5.16 -26.75 -10.87
C GLY A 34 6.45 -26.14 -10.32
N ARG A 35 6.98 -26.61 -9.18
CA ARG A 35 8.25 -26.13 -8.60
C ARG A 35 9.38 -27.15 -8.80
N PRO A 36 10.64 -26.71 -8.96
CA PRO A 36 11.77 -27.62 -9.05
C PRO A 36 12.04 -28.26 -7.68
N GLY A 37 12.06 -29.59 -7.64
CA GLY A 37 12.52 -30.36 -6.49
C GLY A 37 14.05 -30.46 -6.44
N GLY A 38 14.57 -30.79 -5.27
CA GLY A 38 16.01 -31.01 -5.08
C GLY A 38 16.82 -29.72 -4.86
N MET A 39 18.14 -29.83 -5.03
CA MET A 39 19.07 -28.71 -4.86
C MET A 39 18.92 -27.69 -6.00
N LEU A 40 18.84 -26.41 -5.65
CA LEU A 40 18.85 -25.31 -6.61
C LEU A 40 20.24 -24.68 -6.68
N VAL A 41 20.64 -24.26 -7.88
CA VAL A 41 21.90 -23.56 -8.10
C VAL A 41 21.61 -22.19 -8.70
N PHE A 42 22.17 -21.14 -8.11
CA PHE A 42 22.01 -19.75 -8.56
C PHE A 42 23.38 -19.09 -8.74
N ASP A 43 23.60 -18.43 -9.86
CA ASP A 43 24.65 -17.43 -10.01
C ASP A 43 24.04 -16.06 -9.74
N VAL A 44 24.58 -15.34 -8.76
CA VAL A 44 24.05 -14.06 -8.31
C VAL A 44 25.15 -13.01 -8.39
N GLU A 45 24.80 -11.84 -8.91
CA GLU A 45 25.63 -10.64 -8.91
C GLU A 45 24.89 -9.54 -8.14
N LEU A 46 25.53 -9.01 -7.09
CA LEU A 46 24.92 -8.03 -6.20
C LEU A 46 25.39 -6.62 -6.55
N PHE A 47 24.58 -5.84 -7.26
CA PHE A 47 24.97 -4.50 -7.69
C PHE A 47 24.76 -3.40 -6.63
N GLU A 48 23.74 -3.53 -5.78
CA GLU A 48 23.36 -2.48 -4.83
C GLU A 48 22.60 -3.06 -3.63
N ILE A 49 22.70 -2.42 -2.48
CA ILE A 49 21.85 -2.67 -1.32
C ILE A 49 21.11 -1.37 -0.97
N GLN A 50 19.79 -1.39 -1.16
CA GLN A 50 18.91 -0.32 -0.68
C GLN A 50 18.09 -0.83 0.50
N ARG A 51 17.90 0.02 1.52
CA ARG A 51 16.90 -0.29 2.54
C ARG A 51 15.53 -0.22 1.88
N GLY A 52 14.77 -1.31 1.98
CA GLY A 52 13.38 -1.30 1.57
C GLY A 52 12.59 -0.20 2.31
N PRO A 53 11.50 0.28 1.72
CA PRO A 53 10.66 1.28 2.36
C PRO A 53 10.15 0.74 3.70
N LYS A 54 10.16 1.62 4.72
CA LYS A 54 9.53 1.31 6.00
C LYS A 54 8.03 1.55 5.86
N PRO A 55 7.17 0.64 6.36
CA PRO A 55 5.74 0.89 6.43
C PRO A 55 5.48 2.21 7.18
N PRO A 56 4.49 3.01 6.72
CA PRO A 56 4.06 4.17 7.48
C PRO A 56 3.53 3.74 8.86
N PRO A 57 3.71 4.55 9.91
CA PRO A 57 3.18 4.25 11.23
C PRO A 57 1.65 4.15 11.17
N VAL A 58 1.10 3.23 11.96
CA VAL A 58 -0.34 3.10 12.12
C VAL A 58 -0.89 4.37 12.77
N PRO A 59 -1.92 5.01 12.19
CA PRO A 59 -2.59 6.14 12.82
C PRO A 59 -3.12 5.81 14.23
N ALA A 60 -2.98 6.74 15.19
CA ALA A 60 -3.50 6.55 16.55
C ALA A 60 -5.03 6.39 16.60
N ASP A 61 -5.71 6.95 15.62
CA ASP A 61 -7.16 6.99 15.39
C ASP A 61 -7.58 6.01 14.27
N VAL A 62 -6.78 4.97 13.99
CA VAL A 62 -7.09 4.00 12.92
C VAL A 62 -8.39 3.24 13.15
N ALA A 63 -8.75 2.99 14.42
CA ALA A 63 -9.93 2.22 14.79
C ALA A 63 -11.26 2.91 14.46
N GLY A 64 -11.26 4.24 14.27
CA GLY A 64 -12.47 4.98 13.95
C GLY A 64 -12.28 6.50 13.99
N PRO A 65 -13.23 7.25 13.43
CA PRO A 65 -13.15 8.70 13.40
C PRO A 65 -13.18 9.28 14.83
N PRO A 66 -12.27 10.19 15.18
CA PRO A 66 -12.33 10.90 16.46
C PRO A 66 -13.55 11.82 16.52
N SER A 67 -13.93 12.28 17.71
CA SER A 67 -15.11 13.14 17.91
C SER A 67 -15.03 14.50 17.21
N ASP A 68 -13.83 14.95 16.84
CA ASP A 68 -13.59 16.19 16.09
C ASP A 68 -13.52 15.97 14.56
N ALA A 69 -13.77 14.74 14.08
CA ALA A 69 -13.85 14.47 12.65
C ALA A 69 -15.08 15.13 12.03
N GLN A 70 -14.92 15.65 10.82
CA GLN A 70 -16.03 16.12 9.99
C GLN A 70 -16.70 14.92 9.32
N VAL A 71 -18.01 14.97 9.17
CA VAL A 71 -18.80 13.90 8.52
C VAL A 71 -19.63 14.51 7.40
N THR A 72 -19.57 13.93 6.21
CA THR A 72 -20.39 14.37 5.08
C THR A 72 -21.79 13.77 5.15
N ALA A 73 -22.69 14.23 4.27
CA ALA A 73 -24.05 13.70 4.20
C ALA A 73 -24.10 12.20 3.82
N SER A 74 -23.07 11.67 3.15
CA SER A 74 -22.98 10.24 2.80
C SER A 74 -22.46 9.38 3.94
N GLY A 75 -22.02 9.98 5.06
CA GLY A 75 -21.40 9.27 6.18
C GLY A 75 -19.88 9.15 6.08
N LEU A 76 -19.23 9.69 5.04
CA LEU A 76 -17.77 9.76 4.97
C LEU A 76 -17.25 10.67 6.09
N ALA A 77 -16.51 10.09 7.03
CA ALA A 77 -15.82 10.86 8.06
C ALA A 77 -14.39 11.20 7.61
N PHE A 78 -13.92 12.41 7.91
CA PHE A 78 -12.59 12.86 7.52
C PHE A 78 -11.98 13.89 8.46
N ARG A 79 -10.66 14.01 8.37
CA ARG A 79 -9.88 15.03 9.07
C ARG A 79 -8.75 15.55 8.18
N GLN A 80 -8.63 16.87 8.07
CA GLN A 80 -7.47 17.48 7.42
C GLN A 80 -6.24 17.32 8.32
N LEU A 81 -5.16 16.78 7.75
CA LEU A 81 -3.89 16.57 8.45
C LEU A 81 -2.93 17.72 8.14
N THR A 82 -2.85 18.10 6.87
CA THR A 82 -2.05 19.22 6.39
C THR A 82 -2.93 20.08 5.48
N PRO A 83 -2.98 21.41 5.66
CA PRO A 83 -3.73 22.28 4.78
C PRO A 83 -3.19 22.25 3.36
N GLY A 84 -4.07 22.48 2.39
CA GLY A 84 -3.68 22.66 1.01
C GLY A 84 -2.81 23.90 0.79
N LYS A 85 -2.19 23.96 -0.38
CA LYS A 85 -1.38 25.09 -0.83
C LYS A 85 -2.25 26.35 -0.91
N ARG A 86 -1.80 27.43 -0.27
CA ARG A 86 -2.47 28.74 -0.31
C ARG A 86 -2.66 29.21 -1.76
N GLY A 87 -3.85 29.74 -2.06
CA GLY A 87 -4.25 30.20 -3.39
C GLY A 87 -4.84 29.11 -4.30
N PHE A 88 -4.95 27.87 -3.81
CA PHE A 88 -5.54 26.73 -4.51
C PHE A 88 -6.82 26.22 -3.85
N GLU A 89 -7.40 26.98 -2.91
CA GLU A 89 -8.54 26.57 -2.10
C GLU A 89 -9.80 26.29 -2.95
N SER A 90 -9.96 27.02 -4.05
CA SER A 90 -11.03 26.82 -5.03
C SER A 90 -10.72 25.74 -6.07
N ARG A 91 -9.47 25.26 -6.16
CA ARG A 91 -9.05 24.24 -7.12
C ARG A 91 -9.19 22.84 -6.55
N ARG A 92 -10.43 22.35 -6.57
CA ARG A 92 -10.78 20.99 -6.15
C ARG A 92 -10.81 20.02 -7.33
N PRO A 93 -10.36 18.76 -7.19
CA PRO A 93 -10.53 17.74 -8.21
C PRO A 93 -12.00 17.62 -8.64
N GLN A 94 -12.22 17.48 -9.95
CA GLN A 94 -13.53 17.22 -10.54
C GLN A 94 -13.62 15.75 -10.98
N PRO A 95 -14.84 15.20 -11.18
CA PRO A 95 -15.01 13.79 -11.55
C PRO A 95 -14.17 13.33 -12.76
N ASP A 96 -13.95 14.19 -13.75
CA ASP A 96 -13.22 13.87 -14.99
C ASP A 96 -11.71 14.17 -14.92
N THR A 97 -11.21 14.67 -13.80
CA THR A 97 -9.79 15.03 -13.65
C THR A 97 -8.92 13.84 -13.26
N VAL A 98 -7.67 13.85 -13.74
CA VAL A 98 -6.61 12.95 -13.27
C VAL A 98 -5.94 13.57 -12.05
N VAL A 99 -5.94 12.85 -10.93
CA VAL A 99 -5.19 13.23 -9.73
C VAL A 99 -3.93 12.38 -9.60
N THR A 100 -2.92 12.93 -8.95
CA THR A 100 -1.74 12.17 -8.49
C THR A 100 -1.72 12.23 -6.98
N VAL A 101 -1.72 11.07 -6.32
CA VAL A 101 -1.79 10.99 -4.86
C VAL A 101 -0.80 9.98 -4.31
N GLU A 102 -0.33 10.27 -3.10
CA GLU A 102 0.24 9.27 -2.21
C GLU A 102 -0.81 8.91 -1.16
N TYR A 103 -0.93 7.64 -0.84
CA TYR A 103 -1.88 7.19 0.16
C TYR A 103 -1.40 5.94 0.86
N SER A 104 -1.98 5.70 2.02
CA SER A 104 -1.85 4.44 2.75
C SER A 104 -3.21 4.13 3.36
N GLY A 105 -3.57 2.85 3.34
CA GLY A 105 -4.86 2.35 3.82
C GLY A 105 -4.64 1.22 4.81
N TRP A 106 -5.38 1.26 5.91
CA TRP A 106 -5.33 0.30 7.00
C TRP A 106 -6.73 -0.24 7.29
N LYS A 107 -6.80 -1.45 7.86
CA LYS A 107 -7.99 -1.92 8.58
C LYS A 107 -8.08 -1.21 9.94
N ALA A 108 -9.26 -1.26 10.55
CA ALA A 108 -9.50 -0.66 11.86
C ALA A 108 -8.63 -1.25 12.99
N ASP A 109 -8.13 -2.47 12.82
CA ASP A 109 -7.19 -3.12 13.75
C ASP A 109 -5.71 -2.69 13.55
N GLY A 110 -5.43 -1.84 12.56
CA GLY A 110 -4.10 -1.34 12.24
C GLY A 110 -3.33 -2.16 11.20
N GLU A 111 -3.90 -3.24 10.65
CA GLU A 111 -3.28 -3.97 9.53
C GLU A 111 -3.15 -3.06 8.30
N LEU A 112 -1.93 -2.87 7.82
CA LEU A 112 -1.69 -2.11 6.58
C LEU A 112 -2.13 -2.94 5.36
N ILE A 113 -3.07 -2.40 4.59
CA ILE A 113 -3.63 -3.07 3.40
C ILE A 113 -2.88 -2.64 2.14
N ILE A 114 -2.56 -1.34 2.06
CA ILE A 114 -1.97 -0.74 0.86
C ILE A 114 -1.20 0.52 1.22
N SER A 115 -0.07 0.76 0.56
CA SER A 115 0.66 2.02 0.69
C SER A 115 1.52 2.28 -0.53
N THR A 116 1.43 3.49 -1.09
CA THR A 116 2.33 3.95 -2.16
C THR A 116 3.75 4.18 -1.65
N GLN A 117 3.95 4.34 -0.34
CA GLN A 117 5.30 4.43 0.24
C GLN A 117 6.05 3.11 0.13
N MET A 118 5.34 1.97 0.16
CA MET A 118 5.94 0.64 0.00
C MET A 118 6.41 0.36 -1.43
N THR A 119 5.90 1.09 -2.42
CA THR A 119 6.34 1.00 -3.82
C THR A 119 7.21 2.20 -4.25
N GLY A 120 7.30 3.23 -3.41
CA GLY A 120 8.07 4.46 -3.66
C GLY A 120 7.52 5.34 -4.78
N LYS A 121 6.29 5.12 -5.26
CA LYS A 121 5.72 5.84 -6.41
C LYS A 121 4.28 6.30 -6.13
N PRO A 122 3.96 7.59 -6.30
CA PRO A 122 2.58 8.07 -6.30
C PRO A 122 1.73 7.35 -7.35
N VAL A 123 0.44 7.22 -7.08
CA VAL A 123 -0.53 6.67 -8.04
C VAL A 123 -1.22 7.80 -8.80
N LYS A 124 -1.63 7.52 -10.03
CA LYS A 124 -2.51 8.39 -10.82
C LYS A 124 -3.80 7.67 -11.15
N PHE A 125 -4.93 8.36 -11.05
CA PHE A 125 -6.23 7.86 -11.47
C PHE A 125 -7.17 9.00 -11.85
N VAL A 126 -8.18 8.69 -12.66
CA VAL A 126 -9.31 9.60 -12.95
C VAL A 126 -10.32 9.47 -11.82
N VAL A 127 -10.78 10.60 -11.26
CA VAL A 127 -11.61 10.61 -10.04
C VAL A 127 -12.89 9.76 -10.18
N LYS A 128 -13.60 9.85 -11.31
CA LYS A 128 -14.85 9.09 -11.55
C LYS A 128 -14.65 7.58 -11.72
N ASP A 129 -13.42 7.14 -12.01
CA ASP A 129 -13.11 5.72 -12.26
C ASP A 129 -12.68 5.00 -10.96
N VAL A 130 -12.62 5.72 -9.83
CA VAL A 130 -12.29 5.15 -8.52
C VAL A 130 -13.43 4.25 -8.04
N ARG A 131 -13.11 3.00 -7.71
CA ARG A 131 -14.10 2.01 -7.23
C ARG A 131 -14.63 2.31 -5.82
N ILE A 132 -13.79 2.82 -4.93
CA ILE A 132 -14.17 3.15 -3.55
C ILE A 132 -14.86 4.53 -3.58
N LYS A 133 -16.18 4.54 -3.41
CA LYS A 133 -17.00 5.76 -3.48
C LYS A 133 -16.52 6.83 -2.50
N GLY A 134 -16.17 6.44 -1.28
CA GLY A 134 -15.65 7.35 -0.26
C GLY A 134 -14.32 8.01 -0.64
N ILE A 135 -13.46 7.33 -1.41
CA ILE A 135 -12.24 7.96 -1.95
C ILE A 135 -12.59 8.94 -3.06
N GLY A 136 -13.49 8.54 -3.98
CA GLY A 136 -13.96 9.41 -5.05
C GLY A 136 -14.59 10.71 -4.52
N GLU A 137 -15.44 10.60 -3.51
CA GLU A 137 -16.01 11.76 -2.79
C GLU A 137 -14.93 12.56 -2.06
N GLY A 138 -14.13 11.89 -1.22
CA GLY A 138 -13.15 12.53 -0.36
C GLY A 138 -12.11 13.35 -1.12
N VAL A 139 -11.60 12.82 -2.24
CA VAL A 139 -10.61 13.50 -3.08
C VAL A 139 -11.18 14.78 -3.71
N GLN A 140 -12.47 14.81 -4.09
CA GLN A 140 -13.12 16.02 -4.61
C GLN A 140 -13.31 17.10 -3.54
N LEU A 141 -13.18 16.76 -2.26
CA LEU A 141 -13.21 17.72 -1.16
C LEU A 141 -11.81 18.29 -0.83
N MET A 142 -10.76 17.74 -1.43
CA MET A 142 -9.37 18.15 -1.18
C MET A 142 -8.93 19.29 -2.10
N THR A 143 -7.81 19.91 -1.73
CA THR A 143 -7.13 20.96 -2.48
C THR A 143 -5.67 20.58 -2.77
N LEU A 144 -5.01 21.26 -3.71
CA LEU A 144 -3.64 20.92 -4.11
C LEU A 144 -2.68 20.93 -2.91
N GLY A 145 -1.93 19.84 -2.70
CA GLY A 145 -0.93 19.72 -1.62
C GLY A 145 -1.52 19.40 -0.24
N GLU A 146 -2.84 19.25 -0.14
CA GLU A 146 -3.50 18.85 1.10
C GLU A 146 -3.20 17.39 1.46
N ALA A 147 -3.10 17.10 2.75
CA ALA A 147 -3.17 15.74 3.27
C ALA A 147 -4.42 15.57 4.12
N ARG A 148 -5.16 14.48 3.90
CA ARG A 148 -6.43 14.20 4.59
C ARG A 148 -6.52 12.72 4.98
N ARG A 149 -7.14 12.46 6.13
CA ARG A 149 -7.55 11.13 6.56
C ARG A 149 -9.03 10.92 6.28
N PHE A 150 -9.38 9.72 5.82
CA PHE A 150 -10.75 9.29 5.61
C PHE A 150 -11.02 8.03 6.43
N TRP A 151 -12.17 7.98 7.10
CA TRP A 151 -12.76 6.76 7.61
C TRP A 151 -13.98 6.46 6.74
N ILE A 152 -13.87 5.39 5.95
CA ILE A 152 -14.82 5.09 4.90
C ILE A 152 -15.72 3.96 5.42
N PRO A 153 -17.01 4.23 5.66
CA PRO A 153 -17.93 3.18 6.07
C PRO A 153 -18.11 2.13 4.96
N PRO A 154 -18.54 0.90 5.29
CA PRO A 154 -18.57 -0.22 4.35
C PRO A 154 -19.35 0.07 3.07
N ASP A 155 -20.48 0.78 3.16
CA ASP A 155 -21.36 1.18 2.05
C ASP A 155 -20.71 2.19 1.06
N LEU A 156 -19.69 2.92 1.51
CA LEU A 156 -18.85 3.77 0.68
C LEU A 156 -17.54 3.08 0.22
N ALA A 157 -17.30 1.85 0.68
CA ALA A 157 -16.14 1.02 0.33
C ALA A 157 -16.55 -0.24 -0.47
N TYR A 158 -16.39 -1.41 0.14
CA TYR A 158 -16.62 -2.70 -0.51
C TYR A 158 -17.91 -3.40 -0.05
N GLY A 159 -18.63 -2.83 0.91
CA GLY A 159 -19.77 -3.45 1.60
C GLY A 159 -19.34 -4.23 2.84
N VAL A 160 -20.31 -4.73 3.61
CA VAL A 160 -20.08 -5.42 4.90
C VAL A 160 -19.47 -6.82 4.72
N ASP A 161 -19.71 -7.46 3.57
CA ASP A 161 -19.19 -8.79 3.22
C ASP A 161 -18.73 -8.83 1.75
N PRO A 162 -17.58 -8.23 1.43
CA PRO A 162 -17.16 -8.13 0.05
C PRO A 162 -16.58 -9.46 -0.46
N PRO A 163 -16.82 -9.83 -1.74
CA PRO A 163 -16.28 -11.06 -2.30
C PRO A 163 -14.74 -11.01 -2.39
N GLY A 164 -14.12 -12.18 -2.24
CA GLY A 164 -12.67 -12.34 -2.48
C GLY A 164 -11.75 -11.86 -1.36
N GLY A 165 -12.24 -11.73 -0.13
CA GLY A 165 -11.41 -11.37 1.04
C GLY A 165 -10.98 -9.91 1.09
N LEU A 166 -11.72 -9.03 0.40
CA LEU A 166 -11.55 -7.59 0.54
C LEU A 166 -11.93 -7.13 1.97
N PRO A 167 -11.42 -5.99 2.43
CA PRO A 167 -11.82 -5.44 3.74
C PRO A 167 -13.29 -5.04 3.71
N GLY A 168 -14.06 -5.56 4.68
CA GLY A 168 -15.42 -5.12 4.98
C GLY A 168 -15.45 -3.91 5.90
#